data_AF-A0A0S7EW63-F1
#
_entry.id   AF-A0A0S7EW63-F1
#
_cell.length_a   1.000
_cell.length_b   1.000
_cell.length_c   1.000
_cell.angle_alpha   90.00
_cell.angle_beta   90.00
_cell.angle_gamma   90.00
#
_symmetry.space_group_name_H-M   'P 1'
#
loop_
_entity.id
_entity.type
_entity.pdbx_description
1 polymer ?
#
loop_
_entity_poly.entity_id
_entity_poly.type
_entity_poly.pdbx_seq_one_letter_code
_entity_poly.pdbx_strand_id
1 'polypeptide(L)'
;FLYAFFNLIFTTVVITVVHERVPDKSVSPPLPDKFFDYVDRVPWAFTITETNGLILVGLWLVQWLLLKHKAIVGRRCFFLIGTLYMYRCLTMYITTLPAPGKHMVCAPKLYNDSMGKIWRILRLISGGGLSLTGSHLMCGDYLYSGHTVMLTLSYLFIQEYSPR
;
A
#
# COMPACT_ATOMS: atom_id res chain seq x y z
N PHE A 1 -10.63 -1.99 15.59
CA PHE A 1 -10.80 -3.02 14.54
C PHE A 1 -11.67 -2.49 13.40
N LEU A 2 -12.96 -2.17 13.62
CA LEU A 2 -13.85 -1.63 12.57
C LEU A 2 -13.30 -0.38 11.86
N TYR A 3 -12.75 0.58 12.62
CA TYR A 3 -12.12 1.77 12.05
C TYR A 3 -10.99 1.42 11.06
N ALA A 4 -10.10 0.50 11.42
CA ALA A 4 -9.00 0.08 10.57
C ALA A 4 -9.52 -0.60 9.30
N PHE A 5 -10.49 -1.51 9.45
CA PHE A 5 -11.10 -2.23 8.34
C PHE A 5 -11.79 -1.28 7.35
N PHE A 6 -12.56 -0.32 7.87
CA PHE A 6 -13.17 0.72 7.05
C PHE A 6 -12.12 1.52 6.28
N ASN A 7 -11.04 1.96 6.93
CA ASN A 7 -9.99 2.73 6.24
C ASN A 7 -9.24 1.90 5.20
N LEU A 8 -9.03 0.60 5.43
CA LEU A 8 -8.42 -0.29 4.44
C LEU A 8 -9.31 -0.42 3.19
N ILE A 9 -10.63 -0.62 3.37
CA ILE A 9 -11.57 -0.61 2.24
C ILE A 9 -11.57 0.76 1.56
N PHE A 10 -11.69 1.83 2.33
CA PHE A 10 -11.69 3.20 1.81
C PHE A 10 -10.43 3.51 1.00
N THR A 11 -9.27 2.98 1.41
CA THR A 11 -8.01 3.10 0.67
C THR A 11 -8.12 2.48 -0.73
N THR A 12 -8.72 1.29 -0.86
CA THR A 12 -8.90 0.65 -2.18
C THR A 12 -9.80 1.47 -3.11
N VAL A 13 -10.82 2.12 -2.54
CA VAL A 13 -11.70 3.04 -3.28
C VAL A 13 -10.92 4.28 -3.73
N VAL A 14 -10.19 4.92 -2.82
CA VAL A 14 -9.42 6.14 -3.12
C VAL A 14 -8.34 5.87 -4.16
N ILE A 15 -7.61 4.75 -4.07
CA ILE A 15 -6.64 4.35 -5.09
C ILE A 15 -7.31 4.24 -6.47
N THR A 16 -8.50 3.65 -6.54
CA THR A 16 -9.26 3.53 -7.80
C THR A 16 -9.67 4.91 -8.34
N VAL A 17 -10.13 5.82 -7.47
CA VAL A 17 -10.51 7.18 -7.87
C VAL A 17 -9.30 7.99 -8.36
N VAL A 18 -8.18 7.91 -7.65
CA VAL A 18 -6.96 8.63 -8.02
C VAL A 18 -6.38 8.08 -9.32
N HIS A 19 -6.43 6.77 -9.53
CA HIS A 19 -6.00 6.14 -10.78
C HIS A 19 -6.69 6.69 -12.02
N GLU A 20 -7.99 6.95 -11.94
CA GLU A 20 -8.75 7.54 -13.06
C GLU A 20 -8.37 9.01 -13.30
N ARG A 21 -7.88 9.72 -12.28
CA ARG A 21 -7.49 11.14 -12.37
C ARG A 21 -6.05 11.36 -12.80
N VAL A 22 -5.17 10.38 -12.62
CA VAL A 22 -3.76 10.51 -13.01
C VAL A 22 -3.66 10.73 -14.52
N PRO A 23 -2.96 11.79 -14.98
CA PRO A 23 -2.75 12.04 -16.40
C PRO A 23 -1.94 10.90 -17.03
N ASP A 24 -2.13 10.68 -18.33
CA ASP A 24 -1.37 9.65 -19.03
C ASP A 24 0.13 9.97 -19.02
N LYS A 25 0.96 8.93 -18.95
CA LYS A 25 2.43 9.06 -18.88
C LYS A 25 3.03 9.75 -20.12
N SER A 26 2.29 9.80 -21.22
CA SER A 26 2.66 10.55 -22.43
C SER A 26 2.57 12.07 -22.22
N VAL A 27 1.65 12.53 -21.37
CA VAL A 27 1.41 13.96 -21.07
C VAL A 27 2.26 14.42 -19.90
N SER A 28 2.46 13.56 -18.89
CA SER A 28 3.28 13.87 -17.71
C SER A 28 4.35 12.79 -17.52
N PRO A 29 5.60 13.04 -17.98
CA PRO A 29 6.67 12.08 -17.84
C PRO A 29 7.04 11.88 -16.36
N PRO A 30 7.70 10.76 -16.02
CA PRO A 30 8.16 10.52 -14.66
C PRO A 30 9.05 11.62 -14.13
N LEU A 31 8.97 11.87 -12.82
CA LEU A 31 9.89 12.79 -12.16
C LEU A 31 11.33 12.26 -12.32
N PRO A 32 12.28 13.14 -12.69
CA PRO A 32 13.68 12.78 -12.74
C PRO A 32 14.17 12.56 -11.31
N ASP A 33 14.52 11.32 -11.00
CA ASP A 33 15.11 10.96 -9.72
C ASP A 33 16.61 10.77 -9.94
N LYS A 34 17.39 11.63 -9.27
CA LYS A 34 18.84 11.74 -9.47
C LYS A 34 19.58 10.45 -9.16
N PHE A 35 19.06 9.63 -8.25
CA PHE A 35 19.67 8.34 -7.93
C PHE A 35 19.64 7.39 -9.13
N PHE A 36 18.53 7.38 -9.88
CA PHE A 36 18.36 6.52 -11.05
C PHE A 36 19.07 7.02 -12.30
N ASP A 37 19.74 8.17 -12.25
CA ASP A 37 20.70 8.58 -13.29
C ASP A 37 22.00 7.77 -13.21
N TYR A 38 22.33 7.22 -12.03
CA TYR A 38 23.59 6.51 -11.77
C TYR A 38 23.40 5.01 -11.51
N VAL A 39 22.22 4.60 -11.05
CA VAL A 39 21.92 3.21 -10.69
C VAL A 39 20.65 2.77 -11.41
N ASP A 40 20.75 1.71 -12.20
CA ASP A 40 19.58 1.14 -12.88
C ASP A 40 18.59 0.52 -11.89
N ARG A 41 17.31 0.55 -12.25
CA ARG A 41 16.24 -0.04 -11.44
C ARG A 41 16.31 -1.56 -11.48
N VAL A 42 16.38 -2.15 -10.29
CA VAL A 42 16.47 -3.60 -10.12
C VAL A 42 15.05 -4.20 -10.00
N PRO A 43 14.59 -5.02 -10.97
CA PRO A 43 13.20 -5.49 -11.00
C PRO A 43 12.86 -6.45 -9.85
N TRP A 44 13.84 -7.22 -9.35
CA TRP A 44 13.63 -8.16 -8.24
C TRP A 44 13.58 -7.49 -6.87
N ALA A 45 14.04 -6.24 -6.73
CA ALA A 45 14.11 -5.55 -5.44
C ALA A 45 12.72 -5.41 -4.79
N PHE A 46 11.70 -5.22 -5.61
CA PHE A 46 10.32 -5.11 -5.16
C PHE A 46 9.81 -6.45 -4.59
N THR A 47 10.07 -7.56 -5.28
CA THR A 47 9.72 -8.91 -4.82
C THR A 47 10.38 -9.27 -3.48
N ILE A 48 11.65 -8.92 -3.30
CA ILE A 48 12.36 -9.14 -2.03
C ILE A 48 11.73 -8.32 -0.91
N THR A 49 11.38 -7.07 -1.19
CA THR A 49 10.73 -6.19 -0.20
C THR A 49 9.38 -6.75 0.24
N GLU A 50 8.54 -7.20 -0.70
CA GLU A 50 7.24 -7.80 -0.35
C GLU A 50 7.42 -9.12 0.41
N THR A 51 8.37 -9.97 0.02
CA THR A 51 8.65 -11.25 0.71
C THR A 51 9.10 -11.01 2.15
N ASN A 52 10.07 -10.12 2.35
CA ASN A 52 10.53 -9.74 3.70
C ASN A 52 9.41 -9.09 4.51
N GLY A 53 8.53 -8.31 3.87
CA GLY A 53 7.35 -7.75 4.51
C GLY A 53 6.36 -8.78 5.00
N LEU A 54 6.07 -9.80 4.19
CA LEU A 54 5.21 -10.91 4.59
C LEU A 54 5.80 -11.70 5.76
N ILE A 55 7.11 -11.96 5.73
CA ILE A 55 7.82 -12.64 6.84
C ILE A 55 7.70 -11.82 8.13
N LEU A 56 7.98 -10.52 8.08
CA LEU A 56 7.96 -9.65 9.25
C LEU A 56 6.55 -9.51 9.84
N VAL A 57 5.54 -9.32 8.99
CA VAL A 57 4.13 -9.29 9.42
C VAL A 57 3.74 -10.64 10.02
N GLY A 58 4.21 -11.76 9.45
CA GLY A 58 4.01 -13.10 9.99
C GLY A 58 4.60 -13.27 11.39
N LEU A 59 5.85 -12.82 11.61
CA LEU A 59 6.49 -12.83 12.92
C LEU A 59 5.72 -11.99 13.95
N TRP A 60 5.27 -10.79 13.56
CA TRP A 60 4.44 -9.93 14.40
C TRP A 60 3.12 -10.62 14.78
N LEU A 61 2.45 -11.28 13.84
CA LEU A 61 1.22 -12.03 14.10
C LEU A 61 1.45 -13.17 15.10
N VAL A 62 2.52 -13.95 14.92
CA VAL A 62 2.88 -15.04 15.85
C VAL A 62 3.12 -14.48 17.25
N GLN A 63 3.93 -13.42 17.38
CA GLN A 63 4.18 -12.78 18.67
C GLN A 63 2.87 -12.27 19.29
N TRP A 64 2.03 -11.58 18.52
CA TRP A 64 0.75 -11.05 19.00
C TRP A 64 -0.17 -12.14 19.56
N LEU A 65 -0.20 -13.33 18.93
CA LEU A 65 -0.97 -14.48 19.41
C LEU A 65 -0.44 -15.05 20.74
N LEU A 66 0.85 -14.85 21.05
CA LEU A 66 1.48 -15.32 22.29
C LEU A 66 1.38 -14.31 23.45
N LEU A 67 1.03 -13.05 23.18
CA LEU A 67 0.91 -12.02 24.23
C LEU A 67 -0.24 -12.31 25.21
N LYS A 68 -0.06 -11.95 26.49
CA LYS A 68 -1.12 -12.08 27.51
C LYS A 68 -2.30 -11.14 27.24
N HIS A 69 -2.02 -9.91 26.82
CA HIS A 69 -3.02 -8.84 26.61
C HIS A 69 -3.34 -8.59 25.13
N LYS A 70 -3.59 -9.67 24.36
CA LYS A 70 -3.78 -9.65 22.89
C LYS A 70 -4.75 -8.57 22.41
N ALA A 71 -5.89 -8.43 23.08
CA ALA A 71 -6.93 -7.49 22.69
C ALA A 71 -6.48 -6.02 22.83
N ILE A 72 -5.69 -5.69 23.87
CA ILE A 72 -5.22 -4.31 24.10
C ILE A 72 -4.20 -3.94 23.03
N VAL A 73 -3.22 -4.81 22.80
CA VAL A 73 -2.16 -4.60 21.81
C VAL A 73 -2.74 -4.53 20.40
N GLY A 74 -3.67 -5.44 20.07
CA GLY A 74 -4.39 -5.42 18.80
C GLY A 74 -5.12 -4.10 18.59
N ARG A 75 -5.89 -3.61 19.57
CA ARG A 75 -6.59 -2.33 19.43
C ARG A 75 -5.65 -1.16 19.12
N ARG A 76 -4.47 -1.12 19.76
CA ARG A 76 -3.44 -0.09 19.49
C ARG A 76 -2.90 -0.20 18.07
N CYS A 77 -2.50 -1.40 17.66
CA CYS A 77 -1.96 -1.63 16.31
C CYS A 77 -2.99 -1.27 15.23
N PHE A 78 -4.22 -1.79 15.32
CA PHE A 78 -5.26 -1.51 14.34
C PHE A 78 -5.68 -0.03 14.33
N PHE A 79 -5.64 0.68 15.46
CA PHE A 79 -5.89 2.12 15.47
C PHE A 79 -4.83 2.88 14.65
N LEU A 80 -3.54 2.59 14.89
CA LEU A 80 -2.43 3.20 14.15
C LEU A 80 -2.48 2.88 12.65
N ILE A 81 -2.76 1.62 12.28
CA ILE A 81 -2.99 1.22 10.88
C ILE A 81 -4.11 2.06 10.28
N GLY A 82 -5.28 2.14 10.94
CA GLY A 82 -6.42 2.91 10.45
C GLY A 82 -6.07 4.38 10.21
N THR A 83 -5.38 5.03 11.15
CA THR A 83 -5.02 6.44 11.04
C THR A 83 -3.99 6.70 9.93
N LEU A 84 -2.96 5.86 9.81
CA LEU A 84 -1.97 6.01 8.75
C LEU A 84 -2.56 5.78 7.35
N TYR A 85 -3.45 4.80 7.21
CA TYR A 85 -4.15 4.56 5.95
C TYR A 85 -5.16 5.66 5.63
N MET A 86 -5.84 6.24 6.63
CA MET A 86 -6.67 7.43 6.44
C MET A 86 -5.85 8.62 5.95
N TYR A 87 -4.69 8.89 6.57
CA TYR A 87 -3.77 9.94 6.12
C TYR A 87 -3.28 9.70 4.69
N ARG A 88 -2.99 8.44 4.35
CA ARG A 88 -2.65 8.02 2.99
C ARG A 88 -3.77 8.36 2.01
N CYS A 89 -5.03 8.07 2.34
CA CYS A 89 -6.17 8.43 1.50
C CYS A 89 -6.25 9.94 1.23
N LEU A 90 -6.12 10.76 2.28
CA LEU A 90 -6.18 12.21 2.16
C LEU A 90 -5.05 12.73 1.26
N THR A 91 -3.82 12.27 1.49
CA THR A 91 -2.66 12.73 0.72
C THR A 91 -2.70 12.28 -0.73
N MET A 92 -3.08 11.04 -1.02
CA MET A 92 -3.27 10.56 -2.40
C MET A 92 -4.38 11.32 -3.14
N TYR A 93 -5.47 11.66 -2.44
CA TYR A 93 -6.59 12.38 -3.03
C TYR A 93 -6.25 13.85 -3.33
N ILE A 94 -5.58 14.53 -2.40
CA ILE A 94 -5.23 15.95 -2.52
C ILE A 94 -4.03 16.13 -3.46
N THR A 95 -3.08 15.19 -3.48
CA THR A 95 -1.81 15.32 -4.19
C THR A 95 -1.65 14.22 -5.23
N THR A 96 -2.01 14.51 -6.47
CA THR A 96 -1.78 13.61 -7.61
C THR A 96 -0.36 13.80 -8.14
N LEU A 97 0.51 12.82 -7.90
CA LEU A 97 1.88 12.83 -8.42
C LEU A 97 1.99 12.05 -9.75
N PRO A 98 2.85 12.50 -10.69
CA PRO A 98 3.21 11.70 -11.86
C PRO A 98 3.86 10.38 -11.46
N ALA A 99 3.72 9.36 -12.31
CA ALA A 99 4.30 8.05 -12.03
C ALA A 99 5.84 8.15 -11.93
N PRO A 100 6.47 7.57 -10.90
CA PRO A 100 7.91 7.73 -10.63
C PRO A 100 8.81 6.97 -11.61
N GLY A 101 8.25 6.21 -12.56
CA GLY A 101 9.03 5.53 -13.59
C GLY A 101 8.23 4.95 -14.74
N LYS A 102 8.94 4.69 -15.85
CA LYS A 102 8.38 4.06 -17.06
C LYS A 102 8.11 2.56 -16.91
N HIS A 103 8.79 1.90 -15.97
CA HIS A 103 8.70 0.46 -15.70
C HIS A 103 7.36 0.01 -15.06
N MET A 104 6.59 0.92 -14.46
CA MET A 104 5.29 0.58 -13.87
C MET A 104 4.23 0.49 -14.97
N VAL A 105 3.67 -0.70 -15.23
CA VAL A 105 2.55 -0.86 -16.17
C VAL A 105 1.25 -0.54 -15.44
N CYS A 106 0.62 0.57 -15.82
CA CYS A 106 -0.70 0.94 -15.28
C CYS A 106 -1.78 0.15 -16.00
N ALA A 107 -2.80 -0.29 -15.26
CA ALA A 107 -4.01 -0.85 -15.84
C ALA A 107 -4.73 0.20 -16.72
N PRO A 108 -5.47 -0.23 -17.76
CA PRO A 108 -6.24 0.71 -18.57
C PRO A 108 -7.30 1.41 -17.71
N LYS A 109 -7.55 2.70 -18.01
CA LYS A 109 -8.60 3.50 -17.38
C LYS A 109 -9.97 2.97 -17.80
N LEU A 110 -10.90 2.88 -16.84
CA LEU A 110 -12.27 2.46 -17.11
C LEU A 110 -13.17 3.68 -17.17
N TYR A 111 -13.24 4.32 -18.33
CA TYR A 111 -14.16 5.42 -18.58
C TYR A 111 -15.61 4.89 -18.59
N ASN A 112 -16.48 5.46 -17.75
CA ASN A 112 -17.90 5.12 -17.62
C ASN A 112 -18.29 3.67 -17.27
N ASP A 113 -17.35 2.75 -17.05
CA ASP A 113 -17.65 1.39 -16.61
C ASP A 113 -17.62 1.26 -15.07
N SER A 114 -18.78 1.54 -14.45
CA SER A 114 -18.96 1.42 -13.00
C SER A 114 -18.80 -0.01 -12.49
N MET A 115 -19.15 -1.02 -13.29
CA MET A 115 -19.11 -2.41 -12.85
C MET A 115 -17.69 -2.97 -12.90
N GLY A 116 -16.91 -2.62 -13.93
CA GLY A 116 -15.49 -2.95 -13.97
C GLY A 116 -14.66 -2.27 -12.86
N LYS A 117 -15.04 -1.05 -12.44
CA LYS A 117 -14.42 -0.39 -11.27
C LYS A 117 -14.64 -1.17 -9.98
N ILE A 118 -15.86 -1.65 -9.74
CA ILE A 118 -16.20 -2.47 -8.57
C ILE A 118 -15.41 -3.78 -8.59
N TRP A 119 -15.35 -4.46 -9.74
CA TRP A 119 -14.54 -5.67 -9.89
C TRP A 119 -13.07 -5.45 -9.58
N ARG A 120 -12.51 -4.31 -9.98
CA ARG A 120 -11.11 -3.97 -9.68
C ARG A 120 -10.89 -3.72 -8.19
N ILE A 121 -11.81 -3.04 -7.52
CA ILE A 121 -11.79 -2.85 -6.06
C ILE A 121 -11.83 -4.21 -5.34
N LEU A 122 -12.74 -5.11 -5.75
CA LEU A 122 -12.84 -6.46 -5.17
C LEU A 122 -11.56 -7.28 -5.39
N ARG A 123 -10.93 -7.15 -6.57
CA ARG A 123 -9.65 -7.80 -6.87
C ARG A 123 -8.50 -7.25 -6.01
N LEU A 124 -8.48 -5.95 -5.73
CA LEU A 124 -7.51 -5.31 -4.82
C LEU A 124 -7.70 -5.76 -3.38
N ILE A 125 -8.95 -5.81 -2.90
CA ILE A 125 -9.28 -6.28 -1.55
C ILE A 125 -8.86 -7.74 -1.39
N SER A 126 -9.20 -8.61 -2.34
CA SER A 126 -8.82 -10.04 -2.31
C SER A 126 -7.31 -10.27 -2.44
N GLY A 127 -6.61 -9.42 -3.18
CA GLY A 127 -5.15 -9.44 -3.30
C GLY A 127 -4.38 -8.81 -2.14
N GLY A 128 -5.08 -8.23 -1.16
CA GLY A 128 -4.47 -7.56 0.00
C GLY A 128 -3.62 -6.34 -0.33
N GLY A 129 -3.72 -5.80 -1.55
CA GLY A 129 -2.86 -4.71 -2.01
C GLY A 129 -1.39 -5.11 -2.26
N LEU A 130 -1.10 -6.39 -2.48
CA LEU A 130 0.24 -6.87 -2.86
C LEU A 130 0.38 -6.91 -4.39
N SER A 131 1.57 -6.59 -4.88
CA SER A 131 1.89 -6.66 -6.32
C SER A 131 2.30 -8.05 -6.75
N LEU A 132 2.81 -8.89 -5.84
CA LEU A 132 3.00 -10.34 -6.02
C LEU A 132 1.73 -11.07 -6.52
N THR A 133 0.54 -10.61 -6.12
CA THR A 133 -0.76 -11.18 -6.56
C THR A 133 -1.21 -10.64 -7.92
N GLY A 134 -0.39 -9.81 -8.59
CA GLY A 134 -0.74 -9.15 -9.85
C GLY A 134 -1.87 -8.12 -9.72
N SER A 135 -2.20 -7.71 -8.49
CA SER A 135 -3.34 -6.82 -8.18
C SER A 135 -2.97 -5.34 -8.18
N HIS A 136 -1.68 -5.00 -8.10
CA HIS A 136 -1.19 -3.63 -7.94
C HIS A 136 -0.85 -2.94 -9.27
N LEU A 137 -1.78 -2.98 -10.22
CA LEU A 137 -1.66 -2.27 -11.51
C LEU A 137 -2.26 -0.85 -11.46
N MET A 138 -2.65 -0.39 -10.27
CA MET A 138 -3.22 0.94 -10.06
C MET A 138 -2.14 1.99 -9.92
N CYS A 139 -2.38 3.15 -10.52
CA CYS A 139 -1.43 4.26 -10.56
C CYS A 139 -1.97 5.46 -9.78
N GLY A 140 -1.09 6.25 -9.16
CA GLY A 140 -1.47 7.45 -8.40
C GLY A 140 -1.20 7.40 -6.90
N ASP A 141 -0.78 6.24 -6.42
CA ASP A 141 -0.37 6.01 -5.04
C ASP A 141 1.17 6.04 -4.94
N TYR A 142 1.74 7.25 -5.03
CA TYR A 142 3.19 7.46 -5.14
C TYR A 142 3.81 8.33 -4.05
N LEU A 143 3.01 9.02 -3.24
CA LEU A 143 3.54 9.89 -2.19
C LEU A 143 4.04 9.09 -0.98
N TYR A 144 3.25 8.10 -0.53
CA TYR A 144 3.53 7.36 0.70
C TYR A 144 3.13 5.89 0.57
N SER A 145 4.08 4.99 0.79
CA SER A 145 3.95 3.54 0.55
C SER A 145 3.29 2.79 1.70
N GLY A 146 2.23 2.04 1.40
CA GLY A 146 1.56 1.15 2.36
C GLY A 146 2.43 -0.01 2.82
N HIS A 147 3.33 -0.52 1.96
CA HIS A 147 4.29 -1.55 2.35
C HIS A 147 5.21 -1.07 3.46
N THR A 148 5.73 0.16 3.32
CA THR A 148 6.59 0.78 4.34
C THR A 148 5.84 0.99 5.65
N VAL A 149 4.56 1.38 5.61
CA VAL A 149 3.71 1.47 6.82
C VAL A 149 3.65 0.14 7.54
N MET A 150 3.28 -0.92 6.82
CA MET A 150 3.08 -2.25 7.41
C MET A 150 4.38 -2.82 7.97
N LEU A 151 5.47 -2.69 7.22
CA LEU A 151 6.82 -3.08 7.65
C LEU A 151 7.25 -2.37 8.92
N THR A 152 7.15 -1.04 8.92
CA THR A 152 7.61 -0.20 10.05
C THR A 152 6.78 -0.46 11.29
N LEU A 153 5.45 -0.51 11.16
CA LEU A 153 4.58 -0.83 12.30
C LEU A 153 4.87 -2.23 12.84
N SER A 154 5.00 -3.24 11.97
CA SER A 154 5.27 -4.62 12.40
C SER A 154 6.60 -4.68 13.17
N TYR A 155 7.66 -4.06 12.65
CA TYR A 155 8.95 -3.97 13.32
C TYR A 155 8.85 -3.30 14.70
N LEU A 156 8.25 -2.10 14.77
CA LEU A 156 8.15 -1.36 16.02
C LEU A 156 7.32 -2.09 17.08
N PHE A 157 6.23 -2.76 16.68
CA PHE A 157 5.46 -3.57 17.61
C PHE A 157 6.22 -4.82 18.05
N ILE A 158 6.97 -5.47 17.16
CA ILE A 158 7.82 -6.59 17.55
C ILE A 158 8.82 -6.14 18.62
N GLN A 159 9.52 -5.03 18.36
CA GLN A 159 10.52 -4.51 19.28
C GLN A 159 9.92 -4.12 20.63
N GLU A 160 8.76 -3.44 20.64
CA GLU A 160 8.12 -2.95 21.88
C GLU A 160 7.57 -4.07 22.76
N TYR A 161 7.02 -5.13 22.16
CA TYR A 161 6.36 -6.22 22.90
C TYR A 161 7.24 -7.49 23.01
N SER A 162 8.51 -7.42 22.63
CA SER A 162 9.47 -8.49 22.88
C SER A 162 9.94 -8.49 24.34
N PRO A 163 10.23 -9.68 24.92
CA PRO A 163 10.88 -9.75 26.23
C PRO A 163 12.20 -8.97 26.22
N ARG A 164 12.47 -8.23 27.29
CA ARG A 164 13.78 -7.61 27.54
C ARG A 164 14.73 -8.64 28.16
#